data_AF-A0A527HJZ9-F1
#
_entry.id   AF-A0A527HJZ9-F1
#
_cell.length_a   1.000
_cell.length_b   1.000
_cell.length_c   1.000
_cell.angle_alpha   90.00
_cell.angle_beta   90.00
_cell.angle_gamma   90.00
#
_symmetry.space_group_name_H-M   'P 1'
#
loop_
_entity.id
_entity.type
_entity.pdbx_description
1 polymer ?
#
loop_
_entity_poly.entity_id
_entity_poly.type
_entity_poly.pdbx_seq_one_letter_code
_entity_poly.pdbx_strand_id
1 'polypeptide(L)'
;MSMGAAHQITAGFMPLFDSAVLVAAGELGFAAREGIDLTLHRETSWANIRDRIAIGHFHLAHMLGPMPLACNLGLTPLASETIVPFSLGLGGNCVTVSNTVWAGMVAHGAEADLDPARAGAALRALIRERA
;
A
#
# COMPACT_ATOMS: atom_id res chain seq x y z
N MET A 1 35.28 17.64 -8.54
CA MET A 1 34.09 17.86 -7.69
C MET A 1 33.91 16.60 -6.87
N SER A 2 34.16 16.66 -5.55
CA SER A 2 34.01 15.50 -4.67
C SER A 2 32.52 15.21 -4.50
N MET A 3 32.01 14.13 -5.09
CA MET A 3 30.71 13.60 -4.73
C MET A 3 30.80 13.16 -3.26
N GLY A 4 30.11 13.88 -2.37
CA GLY A 4 29.99 13.48 -0.96
C GLY A 4 29.51 12.04 -0.86
N ALA A 5 29.94 11.32 0.19
CA ALA A 5 29.62 9.92 0.39
C ALA A 5 28.10 9.67 0.26
N ALA A 6 27.70 8.89 -0.72
CA ALA A 6 26.30 8.58 -0.97
C ALA A 6 25.75 7.71 0.17
N HIS A 7 24.59 8.09 0.71
CA HIS A 7 23.93 7.34 1.77
C HIS A 7 23.22 6.14 1.15
N GLN A 8 23.65 4.93 1.51
CA GLN A 8 23.10 3.68 1.01
C GLN A 8 21.76 3.39 1.70
N ILE A 9 20.65 3.52 0.98
CA ILE A 9 19.31 3.33 1.52
C ILE A 9 18.62 2.20 0.77
N THR A 10 18.28 1.14 1.50
CA THR A 10 17.48 0.02 1.02
C THR A 10 16.00 0.24 1.33
N ALA A 11 15.16 0.21 0.31
CA ALA A 11 13.72 0.48 0.41
C ALA A 11 12.86 -0.67 -0.12
N GLY A 12 11.89 -1.12 0.68
CA GLY A 12 10.90 -2.13 0.27
C GLY A 12 9.62 -1.52 -0.30
N PHE A 13 9.02 -2.13 -1.32
CA PHE A 13 7.71 -1.71 -1.84
C PHE A 13 6.86 -2.86 -2.37
N MET A 14 5.54 -2.69 -2.35
CA MET A 14 4.60 -3.56 -3.05
C MET A 14 4.29 -2.98 -4.44
N PRO A 15 4.12 -3.80 -5.49
CA PRO A 15 3.90 -3.32 -6.85
C PRO A 15 2.46 -2.85 -7.09
N LEU A 16 2.05 -1.85 -6.32
CA LEU A 16 0.77 -1.14 -6.40
C LEU A 16 1.01 0.29 -6.90
N PHE A 17 -0.05 0.94 -7.37
CA PHE A 17 0.06 2.27 -7.97
C PHE A 17 0.61 3.34 -7.01
N ASP A 18 0.27 3.25 -5.72
CA ASP A 18 0.75 4.14 -4.67
C ASP A 18 2.26 4.01 -4.36
N SER A 19 2.94 2.97 -4.86
CA SER A 19 4.41 2.89 -4.80
C SER A 19 5.11 3.78 -5.82
N ALA A 20 4.38 4.37 -6.77
CA ALA A 20 4.95 5.10 -7.92
C ALA A 20 5.90 6.23 -7.51
N VAL A 21 5.60 6.96 -6.43
CA VAL A 21 6.46 8.05 -5.94
C VAL A 21 7.83 7.53 -5.49
N LEU A 22 7.85 6.43 -4.73
CA LEU A 22 9.09 5.79 -4.27
C LEU A 22 9.88 5.20 -5.45
N VAL A 23 9.20 4.54 -6.38
CA VAL A 23 9.84 3.98 -7.58
C VAL A 23 10.43 5.09 -8.44
N ALA A 24 9.67 6.16 -8.71
CA ALA A 24 10.15 7.31 -9.46
C ALA A 24 11.35 8.00 -8.79
N ALA A 25 11.40 8.02 -7.45
CA ALA A 25 12.52 8.59 -6.72
C ALA A 25 13.86 7.90 -7.07
N GLY A 26 13.84 6.57 -7.21
CA GLY A 26 15.01 5.79 -7.64
C GLY A 26 15.25 5.89 -9.15
N GLU A 27 14.25 5.55 -9.95
CA GLU A 27 14.39 5.38 -11.40
C GLU A 27 14.61 6.69 -12.17
N LEU A 28 14.09 7.81 -11.66
CA LEU A 28 14.25 9.13 -12.31
C LEU A 28 15.40 9.96 -11.71
N GLY A 29 16.22 9.35 -10.83
CA GLY A 29 17.41 9.98 -10.27
C GLY A 29 17.14 11.07 -9.23
N PHE A 30 15.92 11.20 -8.71
CA PHE A 30 15.63 12.18 -7.66
C PHE A 30 16.39 11.87 -6.36
N ALA A 31 16.48 10.60 -5.96
CA ALA A 31 17.26 10.19 -4.80
C ALA A 31 18.75 10.50 -4.95
N ALA A 32 19.32 10.18 -6.13
CA ALA A 32 20.73 10.43 -6.43
C ALA A 32 21.09 11.92 -6.38
N ARG A 33 20.17 12.81 -6.83
CA ARG A 33 20.33 14.26 -6.72
C ARG A 33 20.44 14.76 -5.29
N GLU A 34 19.85 14.05 -4.34
CA GLU A 34 19.92 14.34 -2.91
C GLU A 34 21.06 13.57 -2.20
N GLY A 35 21.95 12.90 -2.95
CA GLY A 35 23.07 12.13 -2.39
C GLY A 35 22.67 10.80 -1.76
N ILE A 36 21.51 10.26 -2.14
CA ILE A 36 21.00 8.97 -1.67
C ILE A 36 21.20 7.92 -2.77
N ASP A 37 21.90 6.83 -2.43
CA ASP A 37 21.96 5.63 -3.26
C ASP A 37 20.80 4.71 -2.86
N LEU A 38 19.70 4.81 -3.60
CA LEU A 38 18.43 4.15 -3.26
C LEU A 38 18.32 2.80 -3.96
N THR A 39 18.40 1.72 -3.19
CA THR A 39 18.14 0.35 -3.67
C THR A 39 16.67 -0.02 -3.43
N LEU A 40 15.92 -0.26 -4.50
CA LEU A 40 14.51 -0.66 -4.44
C LEU A 40 14.34 -2.18 -4.44
N HIS A 41 13.57 -2.69 -3.49
CA HIS A 41 13.20 -4.11 -3.40
C HIS A 41 11.69 -4.28 -3.55
N ARG A 42 11.28 -4.94 -4.63
CA ARG A 42 9.90 -5.37 -4.84
C ARG A 42 9.58 -6.54 -3.92
N GLU A 43 8.50 -6.43 -3.16
CA GLU A 43 7.99 -7.49 -2.29
C GLU A 43 6.69 -8.10 -2.83
N THR A 44 6.36 -9.29 -2.33
CA THR A 44 5.17 -10.05 -2.72
C THR A 44 4.08 -10.03 -1.65
N SER A 45 4.40 -9.63 -0.42
CA SER A 45 3.44 -9.57 0.68
C SER A 45 3.74 -8.43 1.64
N TRP A 46 2.69 -7.93 2.29
CA TRP A 46 2.82 -6.96 3.38
C TRP A 46 3.49 -7.56 4.63
N ALA A 47 3.39 -8.89 4.83
CA ALA A 47 4.10 -9.56 5.90
C ALA A 47 5.62 -9.46 5.71
N ASN A 48 6.12 -9.64 4.48
CA ASN A 48 7.54 -9.47 4.18
C ASN A 48 8.00 -8.05 4.46
N ILE A 49 7.24 -7.04 4.04
CA ILE A 49 7.55 -5.63 4.31
C ILE A 49 7.67 -5.38 5.82
N ARG A 50 6.68 -5.83 6.60
CA ARG A 50 6.69 -5.73 8.08
C ARG A 50 7.93 -6.37 8.68
N ASP A 51 8.20 -7.62 8.32
CA ASP A 51 9.25 -8.42 8.95
C ASP A 51 10.64 -7.89 8.58
N ARG A 52 10.83 -7.47 7.31
CA ARG A 52 12.11 -6.92 6.81
C ARG A 52 12.41 -5.52 7.33
N ILE A 53 11.39 -4.70 7.60
CA ILE A 53 11.58 -3.44 8.35
C ILE A 53 12.00 -3.75 9.79
N ALA A 54 11.30 -4.68 10.46
CA ALA A 54 11.54 -4.95 11.86
C ALA A 54 12.94 -5.53 12.16
N ILE A 55 13.51 -6.30 11.24
CA ILE A 55 14.87 -6.86 11.38
C ILE A 55 15.96 -5.98 10.74
N GLY A 56 15.62 -4.79 10.22
CA GLY A 56 16.58 -3.85 9.64
C GLY A 56 17.12 -4.22 8.25
N HIS A 57 16.47 -5.14 7.53
CA HIS A 57 16.79 -5.39 6.12
C HIS A 57 16.37 -4.22 5.22
N PHE A 58 15.35 -3.47 5.63
CA PHE A 58 14.91 -2.24 4.98
C PHE A 58 15.10 -1.05 5.92
N HIS A 59 15.62 0.04 5.36
CA HIS A 59 15.72 1.31 6.06
C HIS A 59 14.39 2.09 6.00
N LEU A 60 13.63 1.90 4.91
CA LEU A 60 12.28 2.45 4.74
C LEU A 60 11.42 1.52 3.88
N ALA A 61 10.11 1.69 3.93
CA ALA A 61 9.21 0.97 3.04
C ALA A 61 7.95 1.77 2.71
N HIS A 62 7.39 1.50 1.54
CA HIS A 62 5.97 1.75 1.28
C HIS A 62 5.14 0.73 2.10
N MET A 63 4.23 1.24 2.94
CA MET A 63 3.49 0.43 3.91
C MET A 63 2.01 0.82 3.95
N LEU A 64 1.15 -0.10 4.37
CA LEU A 64 -0.24 0.22 4.70
C LEU A 64 -0.28 1.14 5.94
N GLY A 65 -1.14 2.15 5.91
CA GLY A 65 -1.24 3.17 6.97
C GLY A 65 -1.31 2.62 8.42
N PRO A 66 -2.07 1.54 8.70
CA PRO A 66 -2.12 0.96 10.03
C PRO A 66 -0.83 0.24 10.48
N MET A 67 0.06 -0.16 9.57
CA MET A 67 1.22 -0.99 9.93
C MET A 67 2.23 -0.25 10.82
N PRO A 68 2.68 0.99 10.50
CA PRO A 68 3.56 1.74 11.39
C PRO A 68 2.98 1.96 12.79
N LEU A 69 1.66 2.18 12.89
CA LEU A 69 0.97 2.28 14.18
C LEU A 69 1.05 0.96 14.96
N ALA A 70 0.75 -0.15 14.31
CA ALA A 70 0.85 -1.48 14.93
C ALA A 70 2.29 -1.83 15.35
N CYS A 71 3.30 -1.47 14.55
CA CYS A 71 4.72 -1.65 14.86
C CYS A 71 5.12 -0.90 16.14
N ASN A 72 4.76 0.38 16.25
CA ASN A 72 5.08 1.20 17.43
C ASN A 72 4.29 0.79 18.69
N LEU A 73 3.08 0.25 18.53
CA LEU A 73 2.26 -0.27 19.64
C LEU A 73 2.65 -1.71 20.06
N GLY A 74 3.62 -2.35 19.39
CA GLY A 74 4.02 -3.73 19.67
C GLY A 74 2.95 -4.78 19.32
N LEU A 75 2.05 -4.46 18.37
CA LEU A 75 0.99 -5.36 17.91
C LEU A 75 1.45 -6.29 16.78
N THR A 76 2.71 -6.18 16.36
CA THR A 76 3.36 -7.06 15.38
C THR A 76 4.25 -8.09 16.08
N PRO A 77 4.56 -9.24 15.45
CA PRO A 77 5.44 -10.26 16.04
C PRO A 77 6.82 -9.71 16.47
N LEU A 78 7.33 -8.74 15.72
CA LEU A 78 8.52 -7.97 16.04
C LEU A 78 8.14 -6.49 16.08
N ALA A 79 8.25 -5.88 17.26
CA ALA A 79 8.05 -4.45 17.43
C ALA A 79 9.21 -3.70 16.75
N SER A 80 8.90 -2.61 16.07
CA SER A 80 9.89 -1.73 15.46
C SER A 80 9.43 -0.29 15.56
N GLU A 81 10.34 0.58 15.98
CA GLU A 81 10.08 2.01 15.99
C GLU A 81 10.07 2.52 14.56
N THR A 82 8.99 3.18 14.16
CA THR A 82 8.82 3.69 12.80
C THR A 82 8.22 5.09 12.84
N ILE A 83 8.66 5.94 11.92
CA ILE A 83 8.07 7.26 11.67
C ILE A 83 7.40 7.26 10.31
N VAL A 84 6.32 8.04 10.18
CA VAL A 84 5.58 8.19 8.92
C VAL A 84 5.63 9.65 8.48
N PRO A 85 6.58 10.04 7.62
CA PRO A 85 6.79 11.45 7.28
C PRO A 85 5.72 12.01 6.32
N PHE A 86 5.13 11.16 5.46
CA PHE A 86 4.08 11.57 4.51
C PHE A 86 3.28 10.36 4.01
N SER A 87 2.12 10.63 3.40
CA SER A 87 1.31 9.61 2.71
C SER A 87 1.67 9.54 1.22
N LEU A 88 1.77 8.33 0.68
CA LEU A 88 2.06 8.08 -0.74
C LEU A 88 0.81 8.11 -1.64
N GLY A 89 -0.36 7.94 -1.05
CA GLY A 89 -1.64 7.96 -1.76
C GLY A 89 -2.76 8.47 -0.86
N LEU A 90 -3.80 9.02 -1.49
CA LEU A 90 -5.01 9.50 -0.80
C LEU A 90 -6.21 8.55 -0.99
N GLY A 91 -5.97 7.34 -1.53
CA GLY A 91 -7.01 6.38 -1.86
C GLY A 91 -6.83 5.79 -3.27
N GLY A 92 -7.93 5.34 -3.88
CA GLY A 92 -7.94 4.66 -5.19
C GLY A 92 -8.03 3.14 -5.13
N ASN A 93 -8.21 2.58 -3.93
CA ASN A 93 -8.52 1.16 -3.77
C ASN A 93 -9.93 0.86 -4.28
N CYS A 94 -10.14 -0.37 -4.72
CA CYS A 94 -11.41 -0.84 -5.25
C CYS A 94 -11.90 -2.04 -4.45
N VAL A 95 -13.21 -2.11 -4.22
CA VAL A 95 -13.89 -3.34 -3.83
C VAL A 95 -14.51 -3.95 -5.07
N THR A 96 -14.03 -5.12 -5.47
CA THR A 96 -14.60 -5.88 -6.59
C THR A 96 -15.41 -7.05 -6.08
N VAL A 97 -16.45 -7.44 -6.83
CA VAL A 97 -17.26 -8.62 -6.55
C VAL A 97 -17.14 -9.63 -7.69
N SER A 98 -17.44 -10.91 -7.42
CA SER A 98 -17.51 -11.91 -8.49
C SER A 98 -18.68 -11.63 -9.43
N ASN A 99 -18.61 -12.13 -10.67
CA ASN A 99 -19.69 -11.98 -11.65
C ASN A 99 -21.04 -12.50 -11.13
N THR A 100 -21.03 -13.58 -10.35
CA THR A 100 -22.24 -14.14 -9.72
C THR A 100 -22.84 -13.19 -8.69
N VAL A 101 -22.01 -12.51 -7.90
CA VAL A 101 -22.49 -11.50 -6.94
C VAL A 101 -22.99 -10.27 -7.70
N TRP A 102 -22.27 -9.83 -8.73
CA TRP A 102 -22.68 -8.71 -9.59
C TRP A 102 -24.06 -8.92 -10.22
N ALA A 103 -24.31 -10.09 -10.82
CA ALA A 103 -25.61 -10.41 -11.42
C ALA A 103 -26.75 -10.32 -10.39
N GLY A 104 -26.51 -10.79 -9.16
CA GLY A 104 -27.47 -10.63 -8.06
C GLY A 104 -27.67 -9.17 -7.67
N MET A 105 -26.60 -8.38 -7.61
CA MET A 105 -26.68 -6.94 -7.31
C MET A 105 -27.48 -6.18 -8.38
N VAL A 106 -27.34 -6.53 -9.67
CA VAL A 106 -28.12 -5.92 -10.76
C VAL A 106 -29.62 -6.16 -10.57
N ALA A 107 -30.04 -7.36 -10.11
CA ALA A 107 -31.43 -7.63 -9.78
C ALA A 107 -31.97 -6.75 -8.62
N HIS A 108 -31.07 -6.18 -7.81
CA HIS A 108 -31.36 -5.24 -6.72
C HIS A 108 -31.01 -3.79 -7.08
N GLY A 109 -30.90 -3.46 -8.38
CA GLY A 109 -30.75 -2.08 -8.86
C GLY A 109 -29.32 -1.54 -8.91
N ALA A 110 -28.29 -2.40 -8.87
CA ALA A 110 -26.92 -1.96 -9.16
C ALA A 110 -26.75 -1.58 -10.64
N GLU A 111 -25.97 -0.54 -10.90
CA GLU A 111 -25.59 -0.07 -12.23
C GLU A 111 -24.06 0.11 -12.31
N ALA A 112 -23.51 0.08 -13.53
CA ALA A 112 -22.09 0.29 -13.79
C ALA A 112 -21.73 1.79 -13.85
N ASP A 113 -22.21 2.56 -12.86
CA ASP A 113 -22.11 4.03 -12.79
C ASP A 113 -21.09 4.53 -11.75
N LEU A 114 -20.45 3.60 -11.03
CA LEU A 114 -19.52 3.86 -9.92
C LEU A 114 -20.17 4.60 -8.72
N ASP A 115 -21.51 4.60 -8.59
CA ASP A 115 -22.18 5.14 -7.41
C ASP A 115 -22.00 4.17 -6.22
N PRO A 116 -21.24 4.56 -5.17
CA PRO A 116 -20.97 3.68 -4.05
C PRO A 116 -22.20 3.43 -3.17
N ALA A 117 -23.13 4.38 -3.08
CA ALA A 117 -24.34 4.25 -2.28
C ALA A 117 -25.30 3.25 -2.93
N ARG A 118 -25.50 3.37 -4.25
CA ARG A 118 -26.29 2.42 -5.03
C ARG A 118 -25.71 1.01 -4.97
N ALA A 119 -24.40 0.87 -5.24
CA ALA A 119 -23.72 -0.42 -5.19
C ALA A 119 -23.81 -1.05 -3.79
N GLY A 120 -23.62 -0.25 -2.74
CA GLY A 120 -23.75 -0.71 -1.34
C GLY A 120 -25.17 -1.16 -0.97
N ALA A 121 -26.19 -0.42 -1.41
CA ALA A 121 -27.59 -0.78 -1.16
C ALA A 121 -27.98 -2.10 -1.86
N ALA A 122 -27.58 -2.27 -3.12
CA ALA A 122 -27.82 -3.49 -3.89
C ALA A 122 -27.09 -4.71 -3.29
N LEU A 123 -25.83 -4.53 -2.87
CA LEU A 123 -25.08 -5.58 -2.17
C LEU A 123 -25.75 -5.98 -0.85
N ARG A 124 -26.22 -5.01 -0.06
CA ARG A 124 -26.95 -5.27 1.19
C ARG A 124 -28.25 -6.04 0.95
N ALA A 125 -29.01 -5.67 -0.08
CA ALA A 125 -30.25 -6.36 -0.43
C ALA A 125 -29.98 -7.82 -0.83
N LEU A 126 -28.99 -8.05 -1.69
CA LEU A 126 -28.58 -9.40 -2.09
C LEU A 126 -28.14 -10.25 -0.90
N ILE A 127 -27.34 -9.69 0.02
CA ILE A 127 -26.90 -10.42 1.23
C ILE A 127 -28.10 -10.82 2.09
N ARG A 128 -29.11 -9.95 2.22
CA ARG A 128 -30.33 -10.23 3.00
C ARG A 128 -31.22 -11.29 2.36
N GLU A 129 -31.29 -11.35 1.03
CA GLU A 129 -32.05 -12.40 0.32
C GLU A 129 -31.44 -13.79 0.52
N ARG A 130 -30.10 -13.87 0.66
CA ARG A 130 -29.36 -15.12 0.82
C ARG A 130 -29.26 -15.60 2.28
N ALA A 131 -29.62 -14.76 3.24
CA ALA A 131 -29.56 -15.06 4.67
C ALA A 131 -30.84 -15.76 5.14
#